data_AF-M5RK91-F1
#
_entry.id   AF-M5RK91-F1
#
_cell.length_a   1.000
_cell.length_b   1.000
_cell.length_c   1.000
_cell.angle_alpha   90.00
_cell.angle_beta   90.00
_cell.angle_gamma   90.00
#
_symmetry.space_group_name_H-M   'P 1'
#
loop_
_entity.id
_entity.type
_entity.pdbx_description
1 polymer ?
#
loop_
_entity_poly.entity_id
_entity_poly.type
_entity_poly.pdbx_seq_one_letter_code
_entity_poly.pdbx_strand_id
1 'polypeptide(L)'
;MSNKTDTTFIPYTYQIPISVVIAKVAQDFSLIDIVSLDEPHFRPHVITEHFWRGWEMYGKPQWVTFNGRSFDLPIMELAAFRYGISAAKWFKNDGYRSPRNRFTTEAHLDLQELLTNYGAARCNGGLNLVAQLVKKPGKMDLRGDQVQQQYDEGKLTEISDYCRCDVLDTYFIFLRAMVLMGKTTIDNEMQLVQQAKQWIQQRADTSEAYTAYLNAWRDWEKPQDKTVEKAKASSESETPESSDTPETSEATESSEVTAAGEAGKTNDG
;
A
#
# COMPACT_ATOMS: atom_id res chain seq x y z
N MET A 1 11.08 -17.55 -33.47
CA MET A 1 10.69 -16.72 -32.31
C MET A 1 11.41 -17.26 -31.10
N SER A 2 12.43 -16.55 -30.62
CA SER A 2 13.23 -16.93 -29.45
C SER A 2 12.45 -16.53 -28.20
N ASN A 3 11.91 -17.51 -27.46
CA ASN A 3 11.39 -17.28 -26.12
C ASN A 3 12.58 -17.14 -25.16
N LYS A 4 13.12 -15.92 -25.04
CA LYS A 4 13.99 -15.53 -23.94
C LYS A 4 13.13 -15.08 -22.77
N THR A 5 12.76 -16.02 -21.91
CA THR A 5 12.45 -15.73 -20.51
C THR A 5 13.35 -16.58 -19.62
N ASP A 6 14.65 -16.53 -19.88
CA ASP A 6 15.66 -16.93 -18.89
C ASP A 6 15.87 -15.75 -17.94
N THR A 7 14.86 -15.47 -17.11
CA THR A 7 15.14 -14.78 -15.85
C THR A 7 15.69 -15.84 -14.91
N THR A 8 16.99 -16.11 -15.00
CA THR A 8 17.65 -17.06 -14.10
C THR A 8 17.75 -16.42 -12.73
N PHE A 9 16.66 -16.46 -11.97
CA PHE A 9 16.68 -16.08 -10.57
C PHE A 9 17.66 -17.01 -9.86
N ILE A 10 18.68 -16.42 -9.24
CA ILE A 10 19.74 -17.19 -8.59
C ILE A 10 19.07 -18.06 -7.51
N PRO A 11 19.37 -19.37 -7.42
CA PRO A 11 18.83 -20.22 -6.37
C PRO A 11 19.01 -19.56 -5.00
N TYR A 12 17.98 -19.60 -4.16
CA TYR A 12 17.99 -18.93 -2.85
C TYR A 12 19.18 -19.38 -1.97
N THR A 13 19.74 -20.57 -2.24
CA THR A 13 20.95 -21.09 -1.60
C THR A 13 22.18 -20.21 -1.77
N TYR A 14 22.24 -19.41 -2.83
CA TYR A 14 23.33 -18.47 -3.12
C TYR A 14 23.02 -17.02 -2.72
N GLN A 15 21.79 -16.74 -2.29
CA GLN A 15 21.42 -15.39 -1.88
C GLN A 15 22.07 -15.04 -0.54
N ILE A 16 22.41 -13.75 -0.38
CA ILE A 16 23.08 -13.19 0.79
C ILE A 16 22.32 -11.92 1.18
N PRO A 17 21.98 -11.71 2.46
CA PRO A 17 21.34 -10.46 2.89
C PRO A 17 22.37 -9.33 2.86
N ILE A 18 22.27 -8.48 1.84
CA ILE A 18 23.15 -7.30 1.65
C ILE A 18 22.54 -6.01 2.19
N SER A 19 21.24 -6.00 2.48
CA SER A 19 20.52 -4.90 3.12
C SER A 19 19.25 -5.46 3.75
N VAL A 20 18.95 -5.07 4.98
CA VAL A 20 17.70 -5.41 5.67
C VAL A 20 17.26 -4.18 6.45
N VAL A 21 16.06 -3.69 6.12
CA VAL A 21 15.43 -2.56 6.81
C VAL A 21 14.21 -3.07 7.57
N ILE A 22 14.03 -2.60 8.80
CA ILE A 22 12.94 -3.03 9.68
C ILE A 22 12.20 -1.78 10.19
N ALA A 23 10.89 -1.75 10.00
CA ALA A 23 10.00 -0.85 10.73
C ALA A 23 9.64 -1.44 12.10
N LYS A 24 9.77 -0.63 13.15
CA LYS A 24 9.23 -0.92 14.48
C LYS A 24 7.84 -0.30 14.56
N VAL A 25 6.85 -1.13 14.87
CA VAL A 25 5.45 -0.73 14.94
C VAL A 25 4.93 -1.07 16.33
N ALA A 26 4.23 -0.12 16.96
CA ALA A 26 3.63 -0.30 18.28
C ALA A 26 2.36 -1.18 18.21
N GLN A 27 1.84 -1.59 19.37
CA GLN A 27 0.62 -2.40 19.45
C GLN A 27 -0.64 -1.66 18.93
N ASP A 28 -0.64 -0.32 18.97
CA ASP A 28 -1.68 0.54 18.41
C ASP A 28 -1.48 0.81 16.91
N PHE A 29 -0.51 0.14 16.29
CA PHE A 29 -0.11 0.26 14.89
C PHE A 29 0.63 1.56 14.52
N SER A 30 1.00 2.41 15.48
CA SER A 30 1.83 3.58 15.21
C SER A 30 3.26 3.19 14.80
N LEU A 31 3.81 3.89 13.80
CA LEU A 31 5.19 3.73 13.37
C LEU A 31 6.12 4.39 14.41
N ILE A 32 7.00 3.58 15.02
CA ILE A 32 7.97 4.05 16.00
C ILE A 32 9.25 4.49 15.29
N ASP A 33 9.79 3.61 14.45
CA ASP A 33 11.14 3.75 13.89
C ASP A 33 11.32 2.92 12.62
N ILE A 34 12.29 3.29 11.78
CA ILE A 34 12.76 2.50 10.64
C ILE A 34 14.28 2.41 10.72
N VAL A 35 14.80 1.18 10.83
CA VAL A 35 16.22 0.92 11.06
C VAL A 35 16.77 0.07 9.93
N SER A 36 17.86 0.52 9.32
CA SER A 36 18.68 -0.32 8.43
C SER A 36 19.74 -1.06 9.25
N LEU A 37 19.80 -2.38 9.11
CA LEU A 37 20.70 -3.20 9.92
C LEU A 37 22.14 -3.10 9.43
N ASP A 38 23.05 -2.84 10.38
CA ASP A 38 24.51 -2.73 10.16
C ASP A 38 24.96 -1.63 9.19
N GLU A 39 24.10 -0.64 8.92
CA GLU A 39 24.50 0.56 8.18
C GLU A 39 25.62 1.33 8.94
N PRO A 40 26.67 1.85 8.25
CA PRO A 40 26.89 1.87 6.80
C PRO A 40 27.69 0.67 6.25
N HIS A 41 27.97 -0.36 7.05
CA HIS A 41 28.88 -1.44 6.67
C HIS A 41 28.20 -2.61 5.97
N PHE A 42 26.91 -2.84 6.25
CA PHE A 42 26.06 -3.84 5.61
C PHE A 42 26.66 -5.26 5.56
N ARG A 43 27.33 -5.69 6.63
CA ARG A 43 28.01 -6.98 6.66
C ARG A 43 26.96 -8.08 6.85
N PRO A 44 26.84 -9.05 5.92
CA PRO A 44 25.74 -10.03 5.95
C PRO A 44 25.62 -10.85 7.24
N HIS A 45 26.74 -11.22 7.84
CA HIS A 45 26.76 -11.97 9.10
C HIS A 45 26.27 -11.11 10.29
N VAL A 46 26.61 -9.82 10.32
CA VAL A 46 26.14 -8.89 11.36
C VAL A 46 24.66 -8.56 11.16
N ILE A 47 24.23 -8.32 9.92
CA ILE A 47 22.81 -8.16 9.59
C ILE A 47 22.00 -9.36 10.08
N THR A 48 22.47 -10.57 9.77
CA THR A 48 21.81 -11.82 10.18
C THR A 48 21.75 -11.96 11.70
N GLU A 49 22.86 -11.66 12.38
CA GLU A 49 22.90 -11.71 13.84
C GLU A 49 21.95 -10.69 14.47
N HIS A 50 21.98 -9.44 14.01
CA HIS A 50 21.11 -8.37 14.48
C HIS A 50 19.63 -8.65 14.22
N PHE A 51 19.28 -9.27 13.08
CA PHE A 51 17.92 -9.67 12.77
C PHE A 51 17.37 -10.67 13.81
N TRP A 52 18.07 -11.78 14.04
CA TRP A 52 17.61 -12.83 14.95
C TRP A 52 17.72 -12.42 16.43
N ARG A 53 18.85 -11.84 16.84
CA ARG A 53 19.02 -11.36 18.23
C ARG A 53 18.06 -10.22 18.53
N GLY A 54 17.88 -9.29 17.58
CA GLY A 54 16.92 -8.20 17.70
C GLY A 54 15.51 -8.72 17.94
N TRP A 55 15.03 -9.64 17.11
CA TRP A 55 13.71 -10.27 17.29
C TRP A 55 13.51 -10.85 18.69
N GLU A 56 14.52 -11.56 19.21
CA GLU A 56 14.45 -12.11 20.56
C GLU A 56 14.44 -11.04 21.65
N MET A 57 15.30 -10.02 21.52
CA MET A 57 15.45 -8.93 22.50
C MET A 57 14.19 -8.06 22.59
N TYR A 58 13.47 -7.86 21.48
CA TYR A 58 12.19 -7.15 21.45
C TYR A 58 11.00 -8.02 21.88
N GLY A 59 11.26 -9.20 22.47
CA GLY A 59 10.20 -10.06 23.01
C GLY A 59 9.49 -10.92 21.97
N LYS A 60 10.15 -11.20 20.82
CA LYS A 60 9.62 -12.01 19.72
C LYS A 60 8.33 -11.43 19.13
N PRO A 61 8.35 -10.17 18.64
CA PRO A 61 7.19 -9.55 18.02
C PRO A 61 6.75 -10.32 16.77
N GLN A 62 5.50 -10.10 16.34
CA GLN A 62 5.00 -10.58 15.06
C GLN A 62 5.83 -9.95 13.92
N TRP A 63 6.39 -10.77 13.05
CA TRP A 63 6.92 -10.29 11.78
C TRP A 63 5.77 -9.94 10.84
N VAL A 64 5.86 -8.80 10.17
CA VAL A 64 4.95 -8.41 9.09
C VAL A 64 5.78 -8.18 7.84
N THR A 65 5.46 -8.87 6.75
CA THR A 65 6.22 -8.80 5.50
C THR A 65 5.27 -8.81 4.30
N PHE A 66 5.75 -8.42 3.13
CA PHE A 66 5.08 -8.70 1.86
C PHE A 66 5.84 -9.80 1.10
N ASN A 67 5.27 -11.00 0.97
CA ASN A 67 5.91 -12.17 0.35
C ASN A 67 7.13 -12.73 1.11
N GLY A 68 7.35 -12.33 2.36
CA GLY A 68 8.52 -12.74 3.13
C GLY A 68 8.51 -14.19 3.55
N ARG A 69 7.37 -14.90 3.48
CA ARG A 69 7.35 -16.36 3.68
C ARG A 69 8.06 -17.10 2.57
N SER A 70 8.02 -16.56 1.35
CA SER A 70 8.63 -17.16 0.17
C SER A 70 10.01 -16.58 -0.15
N PHE A 71 10.46 -15.57 0.60
CA PHE A 71 11.70 -14.83 0.31
C PHE A 71 12.47 -14.46 1.58
N ASP A 72 12.06 -13.40 2.29
CA ASP A 72 12.84 -12.81 3.39
C ASP A 72 13.21 -13.81 4.49
N LEU A 73 12.23 -14.49 5.09
CA LEU A 73 12.48 -15.40 6.20
C LEU A 73 13.30 -16.63 5.79
N PRO A 74 13.03 -17.32 4.66
CA PRO A 74 13.91 -18.37 4.16
C PRO A 74 15.36 -17.92 3.94
N ILE A 75 15.58 -16.70 3.44
CA ILE A 75 16.94 -16.15 3.26
C ILE A 75 17.60 -15.91 4.62
N MET A 76 16.89 -15.32 5.58
CA MET A 76 17.45 -15.08 6.92
C MET A 76 17.68 -16.38 7.70
N GLU A 77 16.85 -17.41 7.51
CA GLU A 77 17.05 -18.76 8.06
C GLU A 77 18.33 -19.38 7.48
N LEU A 78 18.49 -19.31 6.16
CA LEU A 78 19.66 -19.85 5.48
C LEU A 78 20.94 -19.07 5.80
N ALA A 79 20.85 -17.75 5.94
CA ALA A 79 21.98 -16.92 6.35
C ALA A 79 22.42 -17.28 7.76
N ALA A 80 21.47 -17.52 8.69
CA ALA A 80 21.80 -17.99 10.03
C ALA A 80 22.48 -19.35 10.01
N PHE A 81 21.98 -20.28 9.17
CA PHE A 81 22.64 -21.56 8.92
C PHE A 81 24.08 -21.38 8.39
N ARG A 82 24.26 -20.49 7.40
CA ARG A 82 25.57 -20.22 6.78
C ARG A 82 26.59 -19.63 7.76
N TYR A 83 26.14 -18.74 8.65
CA TYR A 83 27.03 -18.03 9.58
C TYR A 83 27.09 -18.64 10.99
N GLY A 84 26.43 -19.78 11.22
CA GLY A 84 26.44 -20.45 12.52
C GLY A 84 25.70 -19.68 13.62
N ILE A 85 24.68 -18.89 13.26
CA ILE A 85 23.90 -18.09 14.19
C ILE A 85 22.68 -18.89 14.65
N SER A 86 22.47 -18.96 15.96
CA SER A 86 21.29 -19.64 16.52
C SER A 86 20.02 -18.82 16.33
N ALA A 87 19.00 -19.44 15.74
CA ALA A 87 17.62 -18.95 15.71
C ALA A 87 16.69 -19.92 16.49
N ALA A 88 17.19 -20.51 17.58
CA ALA A 88 16.51 -21.61 18.28
C ALA A 88 15.05 -21.29 18.67
N LYS A 89 14.76 -20.06 19.10
CA LYS A 89 13.38 -19.67 19.46
C LYS A 89 12.44 -19.60 18.25
N TRP A 90 12.96 -19.30 17.06
CA TRP A 90 12.20 -19.31 15.81
C TRP A 90 11.88 -20.74 15.36
N PHE A 91 12.84 -21.66 15.53
CA PHE A 91 12.69 -23.08 15.20
C PHE A 91 11.96 -23.91 16.27
N LYS A 92 11.47 -23.28 17.34
CA LYS A 92 10.70 -23.97 18.37
C LYS A 92 9.44 -24.59 17.77
N ASN A 93 9.26 -25.89 17.98
CA ASN A 93 8.08 -26.62 17.52
C ASN A 93 7.04 -26.68 18.64
N ASP A 94 6.05 -25.80 18.57
CA ASP A 94 4.90 -25.70 19.48
C ASP A 94 3.60 -26.06 18.74
N GLY A 95 3.65 -26.99 17.78
CA GLY A 95 2.50 -27.38 16.97
C GLY A 95 1.95 -26.20 16.15
N TYR A 96 0.64 -25.94 16.26
CA TYR A 96 -0.02 -24.85 15.52
C TYR A 96 0.50 -23.45 15.88
N ARG A 97 1.11 -23.28 17.07
CA ARG A 97 1.67 -22.01 17.53
C ARG A 97 3.15 -21.85 17.19
N SER A 98 3.73 -22.82 16.47
CA SER A 98 5.12 -22.72 16.02
C SER A 98 5.32 -21.45 15.19
N PRO A 99 6.39 -20.66 15.41
CA PRO A 99 6.62 -19.44 14.63
C PRO A 99 6.69 -19.67 13.12
N ARG A 100 7.20 -20.85 12.74
CA ARG A 100 7.34 -21.29 11.34
C ARG A 100 6.07 -21.88 10.74
N ASN A 101 5.01 -22.08 11.54
CA ASN A 101 3.76 -22.59 10.98
C ASN A 101 3.20 -21.58 9.97
N ARG A 102 2.88 -22.07 8.77
CA ARG A 102 2.38 -21.25 7.67
C ARG A 102 1.06 -20.55 7.98
N PHE A 103 0.19 -21.23 8.71
CA PHE A 103 -1.20 -20.80 8.90
C PHE A 103 -1.45 -20.05 10.19
N THR A 104 -0.43 -19.87 11.03
CA THR A 104 -0.51 -18.92 12.14
C THR A 104 -0.04 -17.55 11.69
N THR A 105 -0.77 -16.52 12.10
CA THR A 105 -0.31 -15.15 11.94
C THR A 105 0.42 -14.65 13.19
N GLU A 106 0.41 -15.36 14.32
CA GLU A 106 0.94 -14.86 15.61
C GLU A 106 2.40 -14.40 15.52
N ALA A 107 3.26 -15.22 14.91
CA ALA A 107 4.68 -14.90 14.76
C ALA A 107 5.02 -14.26 13.42
N HIS A 108 4.23 -14.51 12.38
CA HIS A 108 4.47 -13.98 11.04
C HIS A 108 3.17 -13.79 10.25
N LEU A 109 2.88 -12.54 9.92
CA LEU A 109 1.83 -12.15 8.99
C LEU A 109 2.45 -11.79 7.63
N ASP A 110 2.26 -12.65 6.64
CA ASP A 110 2.59 -12.35 5.25
C ASP A 110 1.39 -11.68 4.56
N LEU A 111 1.54 -10.41 4.19
CA LEU A 111 0.50 -9.61 3.56
C LEU A 111 0.13 -10.13 2.16
N GLN A 112 1.08 -10.71 1.42
CA GLN A 112 0.76 -11.29 0.11
C GLN A 112 -0.10 -12.54 0.30
N GLU A 113 0.22 -13.41 1.26
CA GLU A 113 -0.62 -14.58 1.54
C GLU A 113 -2.02 -14.17 2.01
N LEU A 114 -2.11 -13.18 2.90
CA LEU A 114 -3.39 -12.63 3.35
C LEU A 114 -4.25 -12.16 2.16
N LEU A 115 -3.68 -11.32 1.28
CA LEU A 115 -4.41 -10.73 0.16
C LEU A 115 -4.73 -11.72 -0.96
N THR A 116 -4.00 -12.83 -1.05
CA THR A 116 -4.20 -13.85 -2.08
C THR A 116 -4.99 -15.06 -1.60
N ASN A 117 -5.53 -15.03 -0.39
CA ASN A 117 -6.16 -16.20 0.25
C ASN A 117 -5.23 -17.42 0.21
N TYR A 118 -4.01 -17.27 0.72
CA TYR A 118 -2.96 -18.30 0.72
C TYR A 118 -2.62 -18.83 -0.69
N GLY A 119 -2.58 -17.94 -1.68
CA GLY A 119 -2.22 -18.27 -3.06
C GLY A 119 -3.38 -18.75 -3.95
N ALA A 120 -4.63 -18.67 -3.47
CA ALA A 120 -5.80 -18.95 -4.33
C ALA A 120 -5.94 -17.91 -5.46
N ALA A 121 -5.48 -16.67 -5.24
CA ALA A 121 -5.35 -15.64 -6.27
C ALA A 121 -3.87 -15.36 -6.59
N ARG A 122 -3.60 -14.92 -7.82
CA ARG A 122 -2.24 -14.46 -8.21
C ARG A 122 -2.07 -12.98 -7.84
N CYS A 123 -0.97 -12.64 -7.18
CA CYS A 123 -0.59 -11.26 -6.88
C CYS A 123 0.26 -10.67 -8.01
N ASN A 124 -0.34 -10.45 -9.18
CA ASN A 124 0.37 -9.83 -10.30
C ASN A 124 0.78 -8.39 -9.94
N GLY A 125 2.04 -8.04 -10.16
CA GLY A 125 2.59 -6.72 -9.82
C GLY A 125 3.02 -6.53 -8.36
N GLY A 126 2.75 -7.50 -7.48
CA GLY A 126 3.31 -7.59 -6.12
C GLY A 126 3.11 -6.33 -5.27
N LEU A 127 4.10 -6.04 -4.42
CA LEU A 127 4.09 -4.90 -3.49
C LEU A 127 3.75 -3.59 -4.18
N ASN A 128 4.32 -3.35 -5.36
CA ASN A 128 4.13 -2.11 -6.13
C ASN A 128 2.65 -1.82 -6.41
N LEU A 129 1.93 -2.76 -7.04
CA LEU A 129 0.54 -2.52 -7.39
C LEU A 129 -0.38 -2.51 -6.17
N VAL A 130 -0.08 -3.29 -5.14
CA VAL A 130 -0.86 -3.28 -3.89
C VAL A 130 -0.69 -1.94 -3.15
N ALA A 131 0.52 -1.38 -3.10
CA ALA A 131 0.76 -0.06 -2.51
C ALA A 131 -0.03 1.04 -3.25
N GLN A 132 -0.12 0.95 -4.57
CA GLN A 132 -0.90 1.89 -5.37
C GLN A 132 -2.42 1.80 -5.11
N LEU A 133 -2.95 0.65 -4.68
CA LEU A 133 -4.36 0.53 -4.26
C LEU A 133 -4.68 1.43 -3.06
N VAL A 134 -3.70 1.61 -2.16
CA VAL A 134 -3.78 2.51 -0.99
C VAL A 134 -3.15 3.88 -1.26
N LYS A 135 -2.93 4.23 -2.54
CA LYS A 135 -2.35 5.49 -3.00
C LYS A 135 -0.95 5.80 -2.47
N LYS A 136 -0.19 4.77 -2.09
CA LYS A 136 1.23 4.91 -1.76
C LYS A 136 2.10 4.74 -3.00
N PRO A 137 3.34 5.28 -2.98
CA PRO A 137 4.18 5.35 -4.17
C PRO A 137 4.38 4.00 -4.87
N GLY A 138 4.56 2.92 -4.11
CA GLY A 138 5.00 1.66 -4.68
C GLY A 138 6.48 1.71 -5.04
N LYS A 139 6.92 0.81 -5.93
CA LYS A 139 8.31 0.77 -6.39
C LYS A 139 8.67 2.04 -7.15
N MET A 140 9.49 2.86 -6.50
CA MET A 140 10.08 4.08 -7.03
C MET A 140 11.29 3.74 -7.91
N ASP A 141 11.14 3.80 -9.24
CA ASP A 141 12.12 3.68 -10.34
C ASP A 141 13.22 2.57 -10.31
N LEU A 142 13.33 1.78 -9.24
CA LEU A 142 14.24 0.66 -9.15
C LEU A 142 13.52 -0.67 -9.17
N ARG A 143 14.00 -1.49 -10.08
CA ARG A 143 13.57 -2.86 -10.27
C ARG A 143 14.59 -3.75 -9.57
N GLY A 144 14.10 -4.87 -9.02
CA GLY A 144 14.95 -5.81 -8.29
C GLY A 144 16.05 -6.45 -9.16
N ASP A 145 15.96 -6.30 -10.48
CA ASP A 145 16.99 -6.71 -11.45
C ASP A 145 18.23 -5.79 -11.44
N GLN A 146 18.16 -4.60 -10.84
CA GLN A 146 19.29 -3.67 -10.73
C GLN A 146 20.09 -3.83 -9.43
N VAL A 147 19.57 -4.58 -8.44
CA VAL A 147 20.21 -4.71 -7.12
C VAL A 147 21.61 -5.34 -7.23
N GLN A 148 21.77 -6.35 -8.09
CA GLN A 148 23.08 -6.98 -8.31
C GLN A 148 24.08 -5.98 -8.88
N GLN A 149 23.68 -5.21 -9.90
CA GLN A 149 24.54 -4.19 -10.51
C GLN A 149 24.93 -3.12 -9.49
N GLN A 150 23.98 -2.61 -8.70
CA GLN A 150 24.25 -1.62 -7.67
C GLN A 150 25.21 -2.15 -6.60
N TYR A 151 25.04 -3.41 -6.20
CA TYR A 151 25.95 -4.06 -5.27
C TYR A 151 27.36 -4.15 -5.83
N ASP A 152 27.50 -4.56 -7.09
CA ASP A 152 28.79 -4.63 -7.79
C ASP A 152 29.44 -3.23 -7.94
N GLU A 153 28.62 -2.18 -8.03
CA GLU A 153 29.04 -0.77 -8.04
C GLU A 153 29.30 -0.18 -6.62
N GLY A 154 29.08 -0.95 -5.55
CA GLY A 154 29.28 -0.51 -4.16
C GLY A 154 28.19 0.42 -3.62
N LYS A 155 27.03 0.52 -4.28
CA LYS A 155 25.90 1.41 -3.96
C LYS A 155 24.98 0.84 -2.88
N LEU A 156 25.55 0.49 -1.73
CA LEU A 156 24.82 -0.18 -0.64
C LEU A 156 23.82 0.74 0.06
N THR A 157 24.15 2.03 0.19
CA THR A 157 23.26 3.03 0.78
C THR A 157 22.00 3.18 -0.07
N GLU A 158 22.13 3.25 -1.38
CA GLU A 158 21.01 3.30 -2.32
C GLU A 158 20.13 2.06 -2.19
N ILE A 159 20.74 0.86 -2.13
CA ILE A 159 20.01 -0.39 -1.89
C ILE A 159 19.20 -0.33 -0.58
N SER A 160 19.81 0.17 0.49
CA SER A 160 19.15 0.37 1.78
C SER A 160 18.00 1.38 1.70
N ASP A 161 18.18 2.44 0.93
CA ASP A 161 17.17 3.47 0.69
C ASP A 161 15.94 2.92 -0.05
N TYR A 162 16.12 1.99 -1.00
CA TYR A 162 14.98 1.28 -1.60
C TYR A 162 14.27 0.36 -0.60
N CYS A 163 15.03 -0.35 0.24
CA CYS A 163 14.44 -1.16 1.31
C CYS A 163 13.61 -0.31 2.29
N ARG A 164 14.02 0.95 2.57
CA ARG A 164 13.21 1.88 3.38
C ARG A 164 11.86 2.19 2.72
N CYS A 165 11.84 2.44 1.42
CA CYS A 165 10.60 2.67 0.68
C CYS A 165 9.68 1.43 0.67
N ASP A 166 10.23 0.24 0.41
CA ASP A 166 9.46 -1.02 0.42
C ASP A 166 8.88 -1.32 1.82
N VAL A 167 9.62 -1.01 2.88
CA VAL A 167 9.15 -1.15 4.27
C VAL A 167 8.03 -0.16 4.58
N LEU A 168 8.11 1.08 4.08
CA LEU A 168 7.03 2.06 4.20
C LEU A 168 5.76 1.60 3.48
N ASP A 169 5.88 1.14 2.24
CA ASP A 169 4.75 0.59 1.48
C ASP A 169 4.14 -0.61 2.20
N THR A 170 4.97 -1.52 2.70
CA THR A 170 4.54 -2.68 3.50
C THR A 170 3.78 -2.24 4.75
N TYR A 171 4.26 -1.21 5.46
CA TYR A 171 3.59 -0.65 6.63
C TYR A 171 2.20 -0.09 6.30
N PHE A 172 2.06 0.69 5.22
CA PHE A 172 0.75 1.23 4.85
C PHE A 172 -0.24 0.15 4.37
N ILE A 173 0.24 -0.87 3.68
CA ILE A 173 -0.58 -2.04 3.33
C ILE A 173 -0.99 -2.79 4.60
N PHE A 174 -0.09 -2.94 5.58
CA PHE A 174 -0.40 -3.51 6.88
C PHE A 174 -1.51 -2.75 7.61
N LEU A 175 -1.46 -1.41 7.65
CA LEU A 175 -2.53 -0.61 8.24
C LEU A 175 -3.88 -0.88 7.56
N ARG A 176 -3.93 -0.88 6.22
CA ARG A 176 -5.15 -1.19 5.47
C ARG A 176 -5.62 -2.63 5.72
N ALA A 177 -4.71 -3.58 5.88
CA ALA A 177 -5.04 -4.95 6.26
C ALA A 177 -5.64 -5.04 7.66
N MET A 178 -5.18 -4.21 8.62
CA MET A 178 -5.79 -4.13 9.95
C MET A 178 -7.23 -3.62 9.88
N VAL A 179 -7.54 -2.67 8.98
CA VAL A 179 -8.92 -2.25 8.72
C VAL A 179 -9.73 -3.38 8.08
N LEU A 180 -9.19 -4.04 7.05
CA LEU A 180 -9.85 -5.16 6.37
C LEU A 180 -10.23 -6.29 7.32
N MET A 181 -9.39 -6.58 8.31
CA MET A 181 -9.63 -7.61 9.33
C MET A 181 -10.41 -7.11 10.55
N GLY A 182 -10.89 -5.86 10.54
CA GLY A 182 -11.66 -5.28 11.65
C GLY A 182 -10.86 -5.05 12.94
N LYS A 183 -9.52 -4.97 12.85
CA LYS A 183 -8.63 -4.69 13.99
C LYS A 183 -8.51 -3.20 14.29
N THR A 184 -8.86 -2.35 13.33
CA THR A 184 -8.94 -0.90 13.50
C THR A 184 -9.97 -0.29 12.55
N THR A 185 -10.32 0.98 12.73
CA THR A 185 -11.25 1.70 11.86
C THR A 185 -10.51 2.41 10.74
N ILE A 186 -11.21 2.74 9.65
CA ILE A 186 -10.64 3.55 8.56
C ILE A 186 -10.20 4.94 9.05
N ASP A 187 -10.91 5.53 10.01
CA ASP A 187 -10.54 6.83 10.58
C ASP A 187 -9.23 6.75 11.36
N ASN A 188 -9.04 5.67 12.14
CA ASN A 188 -7.78 5.45 12.86
C ASN A 188 -6.63 5.15 11.90
N GLU A 189 -6.85 4.36 10.84
CA GLU A 189 -5.85 4.19 9.77
C GLU A 189 -5.44 5.56 9.20
N MET A 190 -6.39 6.42 8.84
CA MET A 190 -6.07 7.73 8.26
C MET A 190 -5.27 8.61 9.22
N GLN A 191 -5.55 8.55 10.53
CA GLN A 191 -4.76 9.24 11.55
C GLN A 191 -3.33 8.69 11.63
N LEU A 192 -3.16 7.36 11.66
CA LEU A 192 -1.86 6.70 11.68
C LEU A 192 -1.04 6.99 10.41
N VAL A 193 -1.68 7.00 9.25
CA VAL A 193 -1.07 7.38 7.97
C VAL A 193 -0.54 8.81 8.01
N GLN A 194 -1.31 9.74 8.60
CA GLN A 194 -0.89 11.14 8.74
C GLN A 194 0.27 11.29 9.74
N GLN A 195 0.24 10.57 10.86
CA GLN A 195 1.35 10.54 11.82
C GLN A 195 2.63 9.98 11.19
N ALA A 196 2.54 8.90 10.42
CA ALA A 196 3.68 8.35 9.70
C ALA A 196 4.19 9.32 8.62
N LYS A 197 3.31 10.03 7.90
CA LYS A 197 3.71 11.07 6.93
C LYS A 197 4.52 12.17 7.63
N GLN A 198 4.09 12.63 8.81
CA GLN A 198 4.84 13.59 9.62
C GLN A 198 6.20 13.03 10.08
N TRP A 199 6.24 11.76 10.51
CA TRP A 199 7.47 11.08 10.89
C TRP A 199 8.51 11.06 9.75
N ILE A 200 8.04 10.81 8.51
CA ILE A 200 8.89 10.83 7.30
C ILE A 200 9.34 12.26 6.99
N GLN A 201 8.44 13.25 7.06
CA GLN A 201 8.77 14.67 6.81
C GLN A 201 9.87 15.18 7.74
N GLN A 202 9.82 14.83 9.03
CA GLN A 202 10.85 15.20 10.00
C GLN A 202 12.23 14.59 9.71
N ARG A 203 12.29 13.59 8.82
CA ARG A 203 13.51 12.85 8.45
C ARG A 203 13.86 13.02 6.97
N ALA A 204 13.13 13.83 6.21
CA ALA A 204 13.36 14.02 4.78
C ALA A 204 14.80 14.48 4.48
N ASP A 205 15.37 15.31 5.35
CA ASP A 205 16.75 15.82 5.21
C ASP A 205 17.83 14.78 5.52
N THR A 206 17.45 13.62 6.07
CA THR A 206 18.39 12.55 6.46
C THR A 206 18.51 11.44 5.42
N SER A 207 17.60 11.39 4.45
CA SER A 207 17.59 10.37 3.39
C SER A 207 16.86 10.90 2.16
N GLU A 208 17.53 10.86 1.02
CA GLU A 208 16.93 11.23 -0.27
C GLU A 208 15.72 10.34 -0.60
N ALA A 209 15.72 9.09 -0.14
CA ALA A 209 14.60 8.17 -0.29
C ALA A 209 13.32 8.72 0.34
N TYR A 210 13.40 9.29 1.54
CA TYR A 210 12.23 9.88 2.21
C TYR A 210 11.69 11.10 1.46
N THR A 211 12.58 11.95 0.96
CA THR A 211 12.19 13.09 0.11
C THR A 211 11.51 12.61 -1.17
N ALA A 212 12.10 11.64 -1.87
CA ALA A 212 11.51 11.06 -3.08
C ALA A 212 10.15 10.38 -2.81
N TYR A 213 10.05 9.65 -1.70
CA TYR A 213 8.81 8.98 -1.28
C TYR A 213 7.70 9.99 -1.00
N LEU A 214 8.00 11.10 -0.32
CA LEU A 214 7.04 12.19 -0.09
C LEU A 214 6.59 12.88 -1.38
N ASN A 215 7.48 13.06 -2.36
CA ASN A 215 7.13 13.66 -3.65
C ASN A 215 6.16 12.79 -4.47
N ALA A 216 6.30 11.47 -4.40
CA ALA A 216 5.40 10.52 -5.04
C ALA A 216 4.16 10.19 -4.22
N TRP A 217 4.13 10.57 -2.94
CA TRP A 217 3.01 10.30 -2.03
C TRP A 217 1.70 10.85 -2.56
N ARG A 218 0.63 10.06 -2.48
CA ARG A 218 -0.74 10.51 -2.69
C ARG A 218 -1.61 10.12 -1.49
N ASP A 219 -2.58 10.96 -1.20
CA ASP A 219 -3.54 10.68 -0.14
C ASP A 219 -4.67 9.82 -0.70
N TRP A 220 -5.09 8.82 0.08
CA TRP A 220 -6.28 8.03 -0.23
C TRP A 220 -7.47 8.73 0.42
N GLU A 221 -8.54 8.91 -0.36
CA GLU A 221 -9.77 9.55 0.07
C GLU A 221 -10.90 8.52 0.12
N LYS A 222 -11.81 8.69 1.07
CA LYS A 222 -12.98 7.82 1.16
C LYS A 222 -13.83 7.99 -0.11
N PRO A 223 -14.36 6.90 -0.69
CA PRO A 223 -15.24 7.01 -1.85
C PRO A 223 -16.46 7.93 -1.62
N GLN A 224 -16.95 7.97 -0.38
CA GLN A 224 -18.09 8.78 0.06
C GLN A 224 -17.80 10.29 -0.06
N ASP A 225 -16.59 10.70 0.31
CA ASP A 225 -16.19 12.11 0.30
C ASP A 225 -16.07 12.62 -1.14
N LYS A 226 -15.60 11.77 -2.06
CA LYS A 226 -15.52 12.09 -3.51
C LYS A 226 -16.88 12.36 -4.15
N THR A 227 -17.91 11.63 -3.73
CA THR A 227 -19.27 11.82 -4.24
C THR A 227 -19.89 13.13 -3.75
N VAL A 228 -19.58 13.55 -2.52
CA VAL A 228 -20.08 14.82 -1.97
C VAL A 228 -19.43 16.01 -2.67
N GLU A 229 -18.13 15.99 -2.92
CA GLU A 229 -17.45 17.06 -3.67
C GLU A 229 -17.94 17.17 -5.11
N LYS A 230 -18.12 16.04 -5.82
CA LYS A 230 -18.68 16.05 -7.17
C LYS A 230 -20.12 16.57 -7.19
N ALA A 231 -20.97 16.15 -6.26
CA ALA A 231 -22.35 16.63 -6.18
C ALA A 231 -22.40 18.14 -5.90
N LYS A 232 -21.51 18.63 -5.03
CA LYS A 232 -21.42 20.06 -4.71
C LYS A 232 -20.91 20.88 -5.90
N ALA A 233 -19.89 20.41 -6.60
CA ALA A 233 -19.36 21.04 -7.82
C ALA A 233 -20.40 21.06 -8.97
N SER A 234 -21.23 20.02 -9.10
CA SER A 234 -22.34 20.01 -10.06
C SER A 234 -23.42 21.03 -9.68
N SER A 235 -23.78 21.14 -8.40
CA SER A 235 -24.82 22.07 -7.91
C SER A 235 -24.40 23.53 -7.95
N GLU A 236 -23.11 23.84 -7.87
CA GLU A 236 -22.58 25.21 -7.97
C GLU A 236 -22.42 25.67 -9.45
N SER A 237 -22.54 24.75 -10.42
CA SER A 237 -22.52 25.06 -11.86
C SER A 237 -23.91 25.36 -12.45
N GLU A 238 -24.98 25.11 -11.70
CA GLU A 238 -26.35 25.45 -12.08
C GLU A 238 -26.78 26.76 -11.38
N THR A 239 -26.23 27.89 -11.81
CA THR A 239 -26.89 29.19 -11.57
C THR A 239 -28.16 29.28 -12.44
N PRO A 240 -29.33 29.56 -11.87
CA PRO A 240 -30.53 29.82 -12.67
C PRO A 240 -30.37 31.19 -13.33
N GLU A 241 -30.29 31.20 -14.66
CA GLU A 241 -30.47 32.41 -15.45
C GLU A 241 -31.95 32.80 -15.31
N SER A 242 -32.24 33.83 -14.51
CA SER A 242 -33.60 34.36 -14.35
C SER A 242 -33.67 35.86 -14.58
N SER A 243 -34.80 36.24 -15.18
CA SER A 243 -35.45 37.55 -15.31
C SER A 243 -35.06 38.36 -16.55
N ASP A 244 -35.82 38.43 -17.65
CA ASP A 244 -37.25 38.84 -17.85
C ASP A 244 -37.41 40.36 -18.01
N THR A 245 -37.94 40.82 -19.14
CA THR A 245 -38.93 41.92 -19.22
C THR A 245 -39.53 42.08 -20.65
N PRO A 246 -40.77 42.62 -20.76
CA PRO A 246 -41.64 42.51 -21.94
C PRO A 246 -41.67 43.80 -22.78
N GLU A 247 -42.10 43.70 -24.04
CA GLU A 247 -42.54 44.88 -24.79
C GLU A 247 -43.71 44.55 -25.74
N THR A 248 -44.77 45.36 -25.60
CA THR A 248 -46.03 45.39 -26.35
C THR A 248 -45.95 46.35 -27.54
N SER A 249 -46.51 45.99 -28.72
CA SER A 249 -47.47 46.85 -29.47
C SER A 249 -47.94 46.25 -30.82
N GLU A 250 -49.29 46.27 -30.97
CA GLU A 250 -50.10 46.61 -32.16
C GLU A 250 -50.19 45.75 -33.44
N ALA A 251 -51.36 45.08 -33.54
CA ALA A 251 -52.44 45.19 -34.54
C ALA A 251 -52.18 45.09 -36.06
N THR A 252 -52.88 44.13 -36.71
CA THR A 252 -53.79 44.42 -37.86
C THR A 252 -54.76 43.24 -38.15
N GLU A 253 -55.98 43.60 -38.62
CA GLU A 253 -57.13 42.80 -39.11
C GLU A 253 -56.74 41.79 -40.21
N SER A 254 -57.46 40.75 -40.63
CA SER A 254 -58.88 40.38 -40.90
C SER A 254 -58.83 38.85 -41.20
N SER A 255 -59.85 37.99 -41.21
CA SER A 255 -61.17 38.01 -41.84
C SER A 255 -61.95 36.74 -41.41
N GLU A 256 -63.29 36.83 -41.51
CA GLU A 256 -64.33 35.83 -41.28
C GLU A 256 -64.10 34.46 -41.94
N VAL A 257 -64.61 33.37 -41.33
CA VAL A 257 -65.55 32.41 -41.97
C VAL A 257 -66.43 31.74 -40.89
N THR A 258 -67.73 31.76 -41.17
CA THR A 258 -68.89 31.13 -40.50
C THR A 258 -68.90 29.60 -40.51
N ALA A 259 -69.50 28.95 -39.49
CA ALA A 259 -70.69 28.09 -39.65
C ALA A 259 -71.08 27.32 -38.37
N ALA A 260 -72.39 27.12 -38.24
CA ALA A 260 -73.19 26.53 -37.19
C ALA A 260 -72.94 25.03 -36.88
N GLY A 261 -73.42 24.58 -35.72
CA GLY A 261 -73.68 23.16 -35.45
C GLY A 261 -74.09 22.87 -34.00
N GLU A 262 -75.32 22.41 -33.81
CA GLU A 262 -76.05 22.20 -32.55
C GLU A 262 -75.65 20.97 -31.71
N ALA A 263 -76.13 20.99 -30.44
CA ALA A 263 -76.57 19.88 -29.58
C ALA A 263 -75.50 18.86 -29.11
N GLY A 264 -75.41 18.45 -27.85
CA GLY A 264 -76.42 18.32 -26.80
C GLY A 264 -76.62 16.83 -26.47
N LYS A 265 -76.04 16.34 -25.35
CA LYS A 265 -76.62 15.35 -24.39
C LYS A 265 -75.57 14.62 -23.53
N THR A 266 -75.70 14.88 -22.24
CA THR A 266 -75.73 13.97 -21.06
C THR A 266 -75.71 12.45 -21.25
N ASN A 267 -74.88 11.77 -20.44
CA ASN A 267 -75.15 10.66 -19.48
C ASN A 267 -73.81 9.95 -19.22
N ASP A 268 -73.25 9.82 -18.02
CA ASP A 268 -73.76 9.28 -16.74
C ASP A 268 -74.41 7.89 -16.87
N GLY A 269 -73.61 6.89 -16.48
CA GLY A 269 -73.87 5.46 -16.44
C GLY A 269 -72.59 4.73 -16.04
#